data_AF-A0A453BWL1-F1
#
_entry.id   AF-A0A453BWL1-F1
#
_cell.length_a   1.000
_cell.length_b   1.000
_cell.length_c   1.000
_cell.angle_alpha   90.00
_cell.angle_beta   90.00
_cell.angle_gamma   90.00
#
_symmetry.space_group_name_H-M   'P 1'
#
loop_
_entity.id
_entity.type
_entity.pdbx_description
1 polymer ?
#
loop_
_entity_poly.entity_id
_entity_poly.type
_entity_poly.pdbx_seq_one_letter_code
_entity_poly.pdbx_strand_id
1 'polypeptide(L)'
;MHVKVAQRRFRSRLGGHSFGWTYCGSHNFSPAAWGQPLRPTSKANPTDATRGAPSGSRLHICNYELGIILIAPPPGMSKEGNGRRHGIDGISLPFVIPAPQYKYSDRPATPLAMRQAMAEACIPQSDLSEETDEDIPDEDDEHVVELSDCCPEEKEEEKIYAETLWGQVDSSQSQGKDS
;
A
#
# COMPACT_ATOMS: atom_id res chain seq x y z
N MET A 1 5.74 -7.49 11.51
CA MET A 1 5.48 -6.10 11.07
C MET A 1 4.71 -6.16 9.76
N HIS A 2 3.45 -5.75 9.74
CA HIS A 2 2.61 -5.83 8.53
C HIS A 2 2.52 -4.50 7.75
N VAL A 3 3.14 -3.43 8.27
CA VAL A 3 3.23 -2.11 7.62
C VAL A 3 4.26 -2.13 6.49
N LYS A 4 3.98 -1.42 5.38
CA LYS A 4 4.90 -1.26 4.25
C LYS A 4 5.28 0.21 4.13
N VAL A 5 6.57 0.48 4.33
CA VAL A 5 7.12 1.83 4.35
C VAL A 5 8.30 1.89 3.39
N ALA A 6 8.38 2.94 2.59
CA ALA A 6 9.56 3.28 1.81
C ALA A 6 9.97 4.72 2.11
N GLN A 7 11.26 4.98 2.23
CA GLN A 7 11.75 6.32 2.51
C GLN A 7 12.98 6.62 1.67
N ARG A 8 13.03 7.84 1.14
CA ARG A 8 14.24 8.39 0.55
C ARG A 8 14.60 9.67 1.26
N ARG A 9 15.76 9.68 1.92
CA ARG A 9 16.28 10.81 2.70
C ARG A 9 17.52 11.39 2.04
N PHE A 10 17.58 12.71 2.01
CA PHE A 10 18.75 13.48 1.60
C PHE A 10 19.21 14.37 2.76
N ARG A 11 20.52 14.47 2.94
CA ARG A 11 21.13 15.33 3.95
C ARG A 11 21.93 16.43 3.25
N SER A 12 21.68 17.68 3.61
CA SER A 12 22.48 18.81 3.12
C SER A 12 23.89 18.75 3.68
N ARG A 13 24.90 18.99 2.84
CA ARG A 13 26.32 19.06 3.26
C ARG A 13 26.60 20.24 4.18
N LEU A 14 25.78 21.30 4.11
CA LEU A 14 25.94 22.55 4.86
C LEU A 14 25.26 22.55 6.24
N GLY A 15 24.92 21.37 6.79
CA GLY A 15 24.31 21.28 8.12
C GLY A 15 22.83 21.70 8.19
N GLY A 16 22.15 21.76 7.04
CA GLY A 16 20.71 22.08 6.96
C GLY A 16 19.78 20.89 7.27
N HIS A 17 18.47 21.18 7.31
CA HIS A 17 17.42 20.17 7.50
C HIS A 17 17.47 19.06 6.44
N SER A 18 17.19 17.82 6.86
CA SER A 18 17.03 16.69 5.93
C SER A 18 15.74 16.88 5.13
N PHE A 19 15.76 16.49 3.85
CA PHE A 19 14.61 16.54 2.94
C PHE A 19 14.44 15.21 2.21
N GLY A 20 13.31 15.02 1.53
CA GLY A 20 12.99 13.79 0.80
C GLY A 20 11.53 13.41 0.91
N TRP A 21 11.24 12.12 0.95
CA TRP A 21 9.88 11.62 1.05
C TRP A 21 9.80 10.32 1.87
N THR A 22 8.65 10.14 2.51
CA THR A 22 8.25 8.89 3.16
C THR A 22 6.93 8.43 2.56
N TYR A 23 6.88 7.18 2.11
CA TYR A 23 5.71 6.48 1.62
C TYR A 23 5.24 5.48 2.69
N CYS A 24 3.93 5.39 2.89
CA CYS A 24 3.29 4.34 3.66
C CYS A 24 2.03 3.87 2.91
N GLY A 25 1.86 2.56 2.76
CA GLY A 25 0.69 2.01 2.07
C GLY A 25 0.58 0.50 2.17
N SER A 26 -0.28 -0.07 1.32
CA SER A 26 -0.57 -1.50 1.27
C SER A 26 0.45 -2.31 0.43
N HIS A 27 1.24 -1.65 -0.41
CA HIS A 27 2.04 -2.31 -1.45
C HIS A 27 3.16 -3.16 -0.84
N ASN A 28 3.07 -4.48 -0.99
CA ASN A 28 4.21 -5.37 -0.76
C ASN A 28 5.32 -5.14 -1.81
N PHE A 29 6.53 -5.65 -1.56
CA PHE A 29 7.63 -5.56 -2.54
C PHE A 29 7.46 -6.60 -3.66
N SER A 30 6.48 -6.37 -4.53
CA SER A 30 6.16 -7.27 -5.63
C SER A 30 5.82 -6.53 -6.94
N PRO A 31 6.09 -7.15 -8.10
CA PRO A 31 5.61 -6.72 -9.41
C PRO A 31 4.10 -6.50 -9.50
N ALA A 32 3.31 -7.32 -8.81
CA ALA A 32 1.85 -7.24 -8.83
C ALA A 32 1.33 -5.93 -8.20
N ALA A 33 2.02 -5.44 -7.15
CA ALA A 33 1.68 -4.20 -6.46
C ALA A 33 2.28 -2.95 -7.12
N TRP A 34 3.53 -3.01 -7.59
CA TRP A 34 4.24 -1.82 -8.14
C TRP A 34 4.20 -1.70 -9.67
N GLY A 35 3.84 -2.77 -10.35
CA GLY A 35 3.77 -2.87 -11.79
C GLY A 35 5.04 -3.40 -12.46
N GLN A 36 4.86 -3.84 -13.70
CA GLN A 36 5.93 -4.27 -14.61
C GLN A 36 5.79 -3.56 -15.96
N PRO A 37 6.85 -2.90 -16.45
CA PRO A 37 6.85 -2.34 -17.79
C PRO A 37 6.69 -3.47 -18.82
N LEU A 38 5.65 -3.37 -19.65
CA LEU A 38 5.48 -4.22 -20.82
C LEU A 38 6.36 -3.67 -21.94
N ARG A 39 7.31 -4.50 -22.39
CA ARG A 39 8.10 -4.16 -23.57
C ARG A 39 7.20 -4.22 -24.81
N PRO A 40 7.31 -3.26 -25.74
CA PRO A 40 6.60 -3.35 -27.00
C PRO A 40 7.03 -4.62 -27.74
N THR A 41 6.06 -5.33 -28.31
CA THR A 41 6.34 -6.54 -29.10
C THR A 41 7.07 -6.13 -30.37
N SER A 42 8.35 -6.49 -30.48
CA SER A 42 9.23 -6.12 -31.61
C SER A 42 8.93 -6.89 -32.90
N LYS A 43 7.70 -7.39 -33.09
CA LYS A 43 7.29 -8.25 -34.21
C LYS A 43 6.23 -7.59 -35.11
N ALA A 44 6.35 -6.29 -35.35
CA ALA A 44 5.65 -5.69 -36.49
C ALA A 44 6.56 -5.84 -37.72
N ASN A 45 6.12 -6.64 -38.69
CA ASN A 45 6.75 -6.69 -40.01
C ASN A 45 6.81 -5.27 -40.60
N PRO A 46 7.92 -4.87 -41.27
CA PRO A 46 8.13 -3.50 -41.75
C PRO A 46 7.22 -3.09 -42.92
N THR A 47 6.26 -3.93 -43.34
CA THR A 47 5.46 -3.72 -44.55
C THR A 47 4.08 -3.12 -44.32
N ASP A 48 3.68 -2.81 -43.09
CA ASP A 48 2.37 -2.20 -42.82
C ASP A 48 2.50 -0.88 -42.05
N ALA A 49 3.17 0.07 -42.67
CA ALA A 49 3.28 1.45 -42.19
C ALA A 49 2.00 2.24 -42.53
N THR A 50 0.83 1.78 -42.09
CA THR A 50 -0.40 2.57 -42.17
C THR A 50 -1.24 2.42 -40.90
N ARG A 51 -1.19 3.46 -40.05
CA ARG A 51 -2.14 3.78 -38.95
C ARG A 51 -2.21 2.78 -37.79
N GLY A 52 -1.19 2.80 -36.93
CA GLY A 52 -1.32 2.33 -35.55
C GLY A 52 -0.73 3.36 -34.61
N ALA A 53 -1.49 3.78 -33.59
CA ALA A 53 -1.05 4.71 -32.54
C ALA A 53 0.34 4.32 -31.98
N PRO A 54 1.16 5.28 -31.51
CA PRO A 54 2.45 4.93 -30.92
C PRO A 54 2.19 3.96 -29.78
N SER A 55 2.70 2.72 -29.90
CA SER A 55 2.72 1.74 -28.83
C SER A 55 3.60 2.27 -27.71
N GLY A 56 3.04 3.15 -26.88
CA GLY A 56 3.69 3.70 -25.71
C GLY A 56 4.06 2.57 -24.74
N SER A 57 5.07 2.81 -23.92
CA SER A 57 5.42 1.92 -22.82
C SER A 57 4.19 1.72 -21.93
N ARG A 58 3.69 0.47 -21.85
CA ARG A 58 2.56 0.11 -20.97
C ARG A 58 3.12 -0.39 -19.64
N LEU A 59 2.42 -0.13 -18.54
CA LEU A 59 2.74 -0.66 -17.21
C LEU A 59 1.60 -1.59 -16.80
N HIS A 60 1.92 -2.85 -16.48
CA HIS A 60 0.94 -3.84 -16.04
C HIS A 60 0.97 -3.96 -14.51
N ILE A 61 -0.17 -3.76 -13.84
CA ILE A 61 -0.34 -3.85 -12.38
C ILE A 61 -1.52 -4.80 -12.14
N CYS A 62 -1.37 -5.76 -11.22
CA CYS A 62 -2.38 -6.78 -10.97
C CYS A 62 -3.25 -6.48 -9.75
N ASN A 63 -2.72 -5.74 -8.78
CA ASN A 63 -3.38 -5.54 -7.48
C ASN A 63 -3.98 -4.15 -7.36
N TYR A 64 -5.06 -4.06 -6.58
CA TYR A 64 -5.54 -2.80 -6.03
C TYR A 64 -4.74 -2.47 -4.78
N GLU A 65 -4.09 -1.31 -4.79
CA GLU A 65 -3.22 -0.90 -3.71
C GLU A 65 -3.35 0.61 -3.50
N LEU A 66 -3.21 1.06 -2.25
CA LEU A 66 -3.29 2.49 -1.88
C LEU A 66 -2.14 2.85 -0.95
N GLY A 67 -1.65 4.09 -1.05
CA GLY A 67 -0.67 4.62 -0.13
C GLY A 67 -0.59 6.14 -0.17
N ILE A 68 0.05 6.70 0.84
CA ILE A 68 0.24 8.13 1.04
C ILE A 68 1.73 8.43 0.98
N ILE A 69 2.10 9.53 0.32
CA ILE A 69 3.47 10.04 0.28
C ILE A 69 3.52 11.37 1.01
N LEU A 70 4.31 11.42 2.08
CA LEU A 70 4.65 12.64 2.80
C LEU A 70 5.95 13.19 2.23
N ILE A 71 5.89 14.40 1.67
CA ILE A 71 7.02 15.04 0.99
C ILE A 71 7.58 16.15 1.89
N ALA A 72 8.84 16.02 2.27
CA ALA A 72 9.62 17.10 2.86
C ALA A 72 10.43 17.77 1.73
N PRO A 73 10.00 18.95 1.23
CA PRO A 73 10.63 19.57 0.07
C PRO A 73 12.07 19.99 0.36
N PRO A 74 12.93 20.07 -0.67
CA PRO A 74 14.27 20.64 -0.53
C PRO A 74 14.25 22.08 0.02
N PRO A 75 15.34 22.52 0.69
CA PRO A 75 15.47 23.90 1.13
C PRO A 75 15.29 24.88 -0.05
N GLY A 76 14.42 25.88 0.11
CA GLY A 76 14.19 26.93 -0.89
C GLY A 76 13.08 26.66 -1.91
N MET A 77 12.44 25.48 -1.88
CA MET A 77 11.35 25.15 -2.81
C MET A 77 9.93 25.35 -2.24
N SER A 78 9.77 25.50 -0.91
CA SER A 78 8.44 25.75 -0.33
C SER A 78 8.10 27.24 -0.32
N LYS A 79 6.94 27.57 -0.93
CA LYS A 79 6.35 28.93 -0.93
C LYS A 79 5.60 29.28 0.36
N GLU A 80 5.43 28.32 1.26
CA GLU A 80 4.73 28.51 2.53
C GLU A 80 5.62 29.25 3.55
N GLY A 81 5.14 30.43 3.94
CA GLY A 81 5.76 31.30 4.92
C GLY A 81 5.74 30.71 6.32
N ASN A 82 6.87 30.84 7.01
CA ASN A 82 7.10 30.78 8.47
C ASN A 82 6.46 29.66 9.33
N GLY A 83 5.74 28.69 8.76
CA GLY A 83 5.28 27.50 9.48
C GLY A 83 6.48 26.64 9.84
N ARG A 84 6.45 25.98 11.01
CA ARG A 84 7.47 25.01 11.43
C ARG A 84 7.63 23.96 10.33
N ARG A 85 8.71 24.05 9.55
CA ARG A 85 9.04 23.04 8.54
C ARG A 85 9.38 21.75 9.27
N HIS A 86 8.47 20.78 9.23
CA HIS A 86 8.77 19.45 9.72
C HIS A 86 9.65 18.78 8.66
N GLY A 87 10.95 18.68 8.95
CA GLY A 87 11.87 17.93 8.08
C GLY A 87 11.47 16.46 8.02
N ILE A 88 12.05 15.71 7.09
CA ILE A 88 11.80 14.26 6.99
C ILE A 88 12.15 13.50 8.28
N ASP A 89 13.01 14.08 9.12
CA ASP A 89 13.41 13.56 10.44
C ASP A 89 12.29 13.67 11.50
N GLY A 90 11.23 14.44 11.24
CA GLY A 90 10.06 14.56 12.12
C GLY A 90 9.05 13.41 11.96
N ILE A 91 9.27 12.51 11.00
CA ILE A 91 8.40 11.36 10.77
C ILE A 91 8.93 10.18 11.59
N SER A 92 8.21 9.79 12.64
CA SER A 92 8.52 8.62 13.46
C SER A 92 8.24 7.33 12.69
N LEU A 93 9.24 6.45 12.54
CA LEU A 93 9.07 5.13 11.94
C LEU A 93 8.95 4.05 13.02
N PRO A 94 8.18 2.96 12.77
CA PRO A 94 7.99 1.87 13.73
C PRO A 94 9.19 0.90 13.80
N PHE A 95 10.33 1.27 13.23
CA PHE A 95 11.56 0.48 13.20
C PHE A 95 12.80 1.37 13.25
N VAL A 96 13.93 0.77 13.62
CA VAL A 96 15.21 1.48 13.80
C VAL A 96 15.82 1.88 12.45
N ILE A 97 16.40 3.08 12.40
CA ILE A 97 17.16 3.60 11.25
C ILE A 97 18.57 3.98 11.73
N PRO A 98 19.65 3.57 11.03
CA PRO A 98 19.66 2.74 9.83
C PRO A 98 19.20 1.30 10.10
N ALA A 99 18.68 0.63 9.07
CA ALA A 99 18.30 -0.77 9.15
C ALA A 99 19.53 -1.62 9.52
N PRO A 100 19.46 -2.48 10.56
CA PRO A 100 20.54 -3.38 10.92
C PRO A 100 20.90 -4.32 9.76
N GLN A 101 22.19 -4.59 9.57
CA GLN A 101 22.62 -5.58 8.59
C GLN A 101 22.38 -6.99 9.12
N TYR A 102 21.90 -7.86 8.25
CA TYR A 102 21.74 -9.28 8.54
C TYR A 102 23.12 -9.91 8.75
N LYS A 103 23.24 -10.74 9.78
CA LYS A 103 24.41 -11.59 10.03
C LYS A 103 24.38 -12.79 9.09
N TYR A 104 25.51 -13.48 8.98
CA TYR A 104 25.63 -14.70 8.18
C TYR A 104 24.68 -15.83 8.63
N SER A 105 24.38 -15.90 9.93
CA SER A 105 23.44 -16.87 10.50
C SER A 105 21.97 -16.51 10.29
N ASP A 106 21.67 -15.26 9.94
CA ASP A 106 20.30 -14.78 9.87
C ASP A 106 19.62 -15.35 8.62
N ARG A 107 18.34 -15.69 8.76
CA ARG A 107 17.51 -16.16 7.66
C ARG A 107 16.25 -15.31 7.56
N PRO A 108 15.73 -15.05 6.35
CA PRO A 108 14.40 -14.48 6.21
C PRO A 108 13.36 -15.42 6.85
N ALA A 109 12.31 -14.85 7.43
CA ALA A 109 11.20 -15.60 8.02
C ALA A 109 10.30 -16.18 6.92
N THR A 110 10.82 -17.16 6.17
CA THR A 110 10.04 -17.94 5.22
C THR A 110 9.33 -19.08 5.96
N PRO A 111 8.19 -19.60 5.45
CA PRO A 111 7.50 -20.72 6.08
C PRO A 111 8.42 -21.93 6.34
N LEU A 112 9.30 -22.25 5.38
CA LEU A 112 10.29 -23.32 5.51
C LEU A 112 11.31 -23.03 6.62
N ALA A 113 11.89 -21.83 6.66
CA ALA A 113 12.87 -21.47 7.67
C ALA A 113 12.26 -21.47 9.08
N MET A 114 11.00 -21.03 9.22
CA MET A 114 10.26 -21.07 10.48
C MET A 114 10.01 -22.52 10.93
N ARG A 115 9.55 -23.40 10.02
CA ARG A 115 9.36 -24.83 10.32
C ARG A 115 10.65 -25.51 10.76
N GLN A 116 11.77 -25.23 10.09
CA GLN A 116 13.08 -25.76 10.46
C GLN A 116 13.53 -25.25 11.83
N ALA A 117 13.38 -23.95 12.10
CA ALA A 117 13.74 -23.38 13.40
C ALA A 117 12.90 -23.98 14.54
N MET A 118 11.60 -24.27 14.33
CA MET A 118 10.76 -24.95 15.31
C MET A 118 11.23 -26.39 15.58
N ALA A 119 11.61 -27.12 14.53
CA ALA A 119 12.14 -28.48 14.66
C ALA A 119 13.49 -28.50 15.41
N GLU A 120 14.39 -27.57 15.11
CA GLU A 120 15.68 -27.39 15.79
C GLU A 120 15.50 -26.98 17.26
N ALA A 121 14.45 -26.22 17.57
CA ALA A 121 14.12 -25.81 18.93
C ALA A 121 13.40 -26.90 19.76
N CYS A 122 13.13 -28.09 19.19
CA CYS A 122 12.37 -29.17 19.82
C CYS A 122 11.02 -28.71 20.42
N ILE A 123 10.36 -27.73 19.79
CA ILE A 123 9.04 -27.27 20.23
C ILE A 123 8.01 -28.27 19.71
N PRO A 124 7.18 -28.91 20.57
CA PRO A 124 6.14 -29.84 20.12
C PRO A 124 5.20 -29.16 19.14
N GLN A 125 4.91 -29.81 18.02
CA GLN A 125 4.01 -29.31 16.98
C GLN A 125 2.51 -29.34 17.36
N SER A 126 2.17 -29.42 18.65
CA SER A 126 0.80 -29.76 19.08
C SER A 126 -0.25 -28.68 18.78
N ASP A 127 0.13 -27.45 18.42
CA ASP A 127 -0.78 -26.31 18.42
C ASP A 127 -0.93 -25.61 17.05
N LEU A 128 -0.57 -26.25 15.93
CA LEU A 128 -0.64 -25.63 14.59
C LEU A 128 -1.29 -26.52 13.51
N SER A 129 -2.35 -27.25 13.87
CA SER A 129 -3.14 -28.08 12.94
C SER A 129 -4.36 -27.38 12.34
N GLU A 130 -4.33 -26.06 12.16
CA GLU A 130 -5.37 -25.32 11.44
C GLU A 130 -4.72 -24.26 10.54
N GLU A 131 -4.02 -24.70 9.50
CA GLU A 131 -3.90 -23.91 8.28
C GLU A 131 -4.43 -24.82 7.18
N THR A 132 -5.73 -24.66 6.94
CA THR A 132 -6.52 -25.40 5.96
C THR A 132 -5.82 -25.32 4.61
N ASP A 133 -5.51 -26.49 4.08
CA ASP A 133 -5.07 -26.73 2.71
C ASP A 133 -6.22 -26.28 1.78
N GLU A 134 -6.16 -25.06 1.27
CA GLU A 134 -7.05 -24.59 0.19
C GLU A 134 -6.52 -25.15 -1.14
N ASP A 135 -6.66 -26.47 -1.30
CA ASP A 135 -6.69 -27.14 -2.59
C ASP A 135 -8.04 -26.79 -3.22
N ILE A 136 -8.04 -25.86 -4.18
CA ILE A 136 -9.22 -25.40 -4.91
C ILE A 136 -9.77 -26.57 -5.76
N PRO A 137 -11.00 -27.07 -5.52
CA PRO A 137 -11.69 -27.85 -6.53
C PRO A 137 -12.52 -26.90 -7.39
N ASP A 138 -12.23 -26.85 -8.69
CA ASP A 138 -13.16 -26.33 -9.70
C ASP A 138 -14.44 -27.19 -9.65
N GLU A 139 -15.56 -26.63 -9.17
CA GLU A 139 -16.90 -27.09 -9.54
C GLU A 139 -17.83 -25.89 -9.80
N ASP A 140 -18.11 -25.72 -11.09
CA ASP A 140 -19.33 -25.12 -11.64
C ASP A 140 -20.51 -25.94 -11.11
N ASP A 141 -21.41 -25.36 -10.29
CA ASP A 141 -22.84 -25.71 -10.27
C ASP A 141 -23.65 -24.78 -9.34
N GLU A 142 -24.74 -24.26 -9.91
CA GLU A 142 -25.76 -23.42 -9.28
C GLU A 142 -26.39 -24.06 -8.03
N HIS A 143 -26.28 -23.41 -6.87
CA HIS A 143 -27.29 -23.58 -5.81
C HIS A 143 -27.62 -22.26 -5.08
N VAL A 144 -28.83 -21.79 -5.38
CA VAL A 144 -29.59 -20.78 -4.65
C VAL A 144 -29.77 -21.20 -3.19
N VAL A 145 -29.31 -20.39 -2.23
CA VAL A 145 -29.79 -20.46 -0.83
C VAL A 145 -30.04 -19.05 -0.29
N GLU A 146 -31.30 -18.65 -0.44
CA GLU A 146 -32.20 -18.05 0.56
C GLU A 146 -31.69 -16.91 1.48
N LEU A 147 -32.23 -15.72 1.19
CA LEU A 147 -32.29 -14.52 2.03
C LEU A 147 -32.49 -14.83 3.52
N SER A 148 -31.47 -14.53 4.32
CA SER A 148 -31.63 -14.39 5.78
C SER A 148 -31.95 -12.93 6.11
N ASP A 149 -33.04 -12.77 6.85
CA ASP A 149 -33.74 -11.56 7.26
C ASP A 149 -32.87 -10.71 8.21
N CYS A 150 -32.19 -9.68 7.68
CA CYS A 150 -31.47 -8.70 8.50
C CYS A 150 -32.45 -7.66 9.08
N CYS A 151 -32.40 -7.50 10.39
CA CYS A 151 -33.26 -6.63 11.18
C CYS A 151 -33.33 -5.19 10.62
N PRO A 152 -34.54 -4.60 10.46
CA PRO A 152 -34.69 -3.28 9.86
C PRO A 152 -34.13 -2.12 10.70
N GLU A 153 -33.92 -2.29 12.01
CA GLU A 153 -33.35 -1.27 12.90
C GLU A 153 -31.89 -0.93 12.58
N GLU A 154 -31.06 -1.93 12.25
CA GLU A 154 -29.63 -1.72 11.95
C GLU A 154 -29.42 -0.89 10.66
N LYS A 155 -30.35 -1.01 9.70
CA LYS A 155 -30.31 -0.26 8.45
C LYS A 155 -30.71 1.20 8.64
N GLU A 156 -31.56 1.50 9.62
CA GLU A 156 -32.00 2.87 9.91
C GLU A 156 -30.95 3.64 10.72
N GLU A 157 -30.30 3.00 11.70
CA GLU A 157 -29.18 3.61 12.44
C GLU A 157 -27.96 3.89 11.55
N GLU A 158 -27.62 2.97 10.63
CA GLU A 158 -26.51 3.17 9.70
C GLU A 158 -26.80 4.30 8.71
N LYS A 159 -28.05 4.43 8.26
CA LYS A 159 -28.49 5.53 7.41
C LYS A 159 -28.42 6.89 8.13
N ILE A 160 -28.87 6.97 9.38
CA ILE A 160 -28.79 8.21 10.18
C ILE A 160 -27.33 8.60 10.43
N TYR A 161 -26.49 7.61 10.71
CA TYR A 161 -25.06 7.83 10.90
C TYR A 161 -24.38 8.35 9.62
N ALA A 162 -24.70 7.75 8.46
CA ALA A 162 -24.21 8.21 7.17
C ALA A 162 -24.69 9.63 6.84
N GLU A 163 -25.98 9.93 6.96
CA GLU A 163 -26.52 11.28 6.68
C GLU A 163 -25.91 12.35 7.60
N THR A 164 -25.64 12.03 8.86
CA THR A 164 -24.99 12.94 9.81
C THR A 164 -23.55 13.24 9.40
N LEU A 165 -22.78 12.24 8.96
CA LEU A 165 -21.41 12.42 8.49
C LEU A 165 -21.33 13.24 7.20
N TRP A 166 -22.24 12.99 6.26
CA TRP A 166 -22.24 13.67 4.96
C TRP A 166 -22.85 15.09 5.02
N GLY A 167 -23.85 15.33 5.86
CA GLY A 167 -24.49 16.64 6.02
C GLY A 167 -23.59 17.72 6.67
N GLN A 168 -22.55 17.32 7.41
CA GLN A 168 -21.58 18.25 8.00
C GLN A 168 -20.68 18.93 6.95
N VAL A 169 -20.53 18.33 5.76
CA VAL A 169 -19.69 18.87 4.69
C VAL A 169 -20.41 20.01 3.95
N ASP A 170 -21.73 19.95 3.80
CA ASP A 170 -22.51 20.94 3.05
C ASP A 170 -22.81 22.23 3.86
N SER A 171 -22.87 22.14 5.19
CA SER A 171 -23.14 23.32 6.05
C SER A 171 -21.97 24.30 6.13
N SER A 172 -20.76 23.88 5.79
CA SER A 172 -19.56 24.74 5.84
C SER A 172 -19.33 25.55 4.55
N GLN A 173 -20.09 25.29 3.48
CA GLN A 173 -19.97 26.03 2.21
C GLN A 173 -20.94 27.21 2.06
N SER A 174 -21.90 27.40 2.97
CA SER A 174 -22.94 28.43 2.83
C SER A 174 -22.71 29.72 3.65
N GLN A 175 -21.69 29.80 4.51
CA GLN A 175 -21.39 31.02 5.31
C GLN A 175 -20.35 31.97 4.66
N GLY A 176 -20.21 31.93 3.33
CA GLY A 176 -19.23 32.73 2.59
C GLY A 176 -19.82 33.62 1.50
N LYS A 177 -21.02 34.19 1.70
CA LYS A 177 -21.58 35.20 0.81
C LYS A 177 -22.65 35.98 1.58
N ASP A 178 -22.19 37.01 2.29
CA ASP A 178 -22.91 38.28 2.53
C ASP A 178 -22.11 39.09 3.56
N SER A 179 -21.19 39.92 3.06
CA SER A 179 -20.70 41.17 3.65
C SER A 179 -19.82 41.91 2.64
#